data_AF-A0A2D7DHS9-F1
#
_entry.id   AF-A0A2D7DHS9-F1
#
_cell.length_a   1.000
_cell.length_b   1.000
_cell.length_c   1.000
_cell.angle_alpha   90.00
_cell.angle_beta   90.00
_cell.angle_gamma   90.00
#
_symmetry.space_group_name_H-M   'P 1'
#
loop_
_entity.id
_entity.type
_entity.pdbx_description
1 polymer ?
#
loop_
_entity_poly.entity_id
_entity_poly.type
_entity_poly.pdbx_seq_one_letter_code
_entity_poly.pdbx_strand_id
1 'polypeptide(L)'
;MRTFCRVSVSFGRKQVETMHHLTWARYILAFLLICAACTFSSAQYGDFGLPEQPADTASVDDIIFYGDYMDMSGGYNVNDTVYNFTVYDFDGNPVELYGELAGPKPVVLVSGSVSCIRFRNVFDPSLPGQEVWSARNFIYDHIEDYNWIFIYGVEAHPTDGNCPSNCPPTVNTDTAVVQPSIYAERRWAMHDWLESPIHDFPFTMYADNPDNAIYNTFFQRPFGMIGLNCDGTVAIRSDWVTNFFADSDNVDAMLDFRLNYNMCTIDWQPEEDNAEDEDETDGNGTDDGSNDEGGTGEDDTDDDEPIDYDGPDYALEGHTNNEVASAVSEATKDVLRVYPNPARTTLTVASFALEANWQLTDMRGRAVASWTQTERLSSFDVADLPRGQYVLIRRLEDGTTTHQRVILH
;
A
#
# COMPACT_ATOMS: atom_id res chain seq x y z
N MET A 1 109.70 21.36 -14.74
CA MET A 1 109.19 19.98 -14.54
C MET A 1 108.01 20.06 -13.58
N ARG A 2 106.81 19.67 -14.02
CA ARG A 2 105.53 19.55 -13.28
C ARG A 2 105.03 20.77 -12.47
N THR A 3 104.15 21.54 -13.12
CA THR A 3 103.17 22.44 -12.50
C THR A 3 102.03 21.64 -11.86
N PHE A 4 101.48 22.09 -10.73
CA PHE A 4 100.22 21.56 -10.18
C PHE A 4 99.09 22.60 -10.32
N CYS A 5 97.96 22.19 -10.87
CA CYS A 5 96.76 23.02 -11.01
C CYS A 5 95.68 22.50 -10.06
N ARG A 6 94.92 23.40 -9.41
CA ARG A 6 93.89 23.06 -8.41
C ARG A 6 92.52 23.37 -8.99
N VAL A 7 91.68 22.34 -9.14
CA VAL A 7 90.28 22.47 -9.52
C VAL A 7 89.43 21.93 -8.36
N SER A 8 88.37 22.64 -8.01
CA SER A 8 87.35 22.17 -7.06
C SER A 8 85.99 22.30 -7.72
N VAL A 9 85.22 21.21 -7.76
CA VAL A 9 83.91 21.14 -8.42
C VAL A 9 82.83 20.96 -7.36
N SER A 10 81.78 21.78 -7.47
CA SER A 10 80.56 21.68 -6.66
C SER A 10 79.63 20.60 -7.21
N PHE A 11 78.95 19.84 -6.34
CA PHE A 11 77.89 18.92 -6.75
C PHE A 11 76.78 18.79 -5.69
N GLY A 12 75.52 18.74 -6.15
CA GLY A 12 74.59 17.75 -5.59
C GLY A 12 73.34 18.20 -4.80
N ARG A 13 72.91 19.47 -4.85
CA ARG A 13 71.62 19.89 -4.23
C ARG A 13 70.43 19.34 -5.04
N LYS A 14 70.02 18.07 -4.83
CA LYS A 14 69.01 17.40 -5.69
C LYS A 14 68.11 16.33 -5.04
N GLN A 15 67.83 16.40 -3.73
CA GLN A 15 66.97 15.42 -3.03
C GLN A 15 65.73 15.97 -2.30
N VAL A 16 65.47 17.28 -2.34
CA VAL A 16 64.38 17.89 -1.53
C VAL A 16 63.06 18.06 -2.31
N GLU A 17 63.10 18.14 -3.64
CA GLU A 17 61.92 18.42 -4.46
C GLU A 17 60.95 17.24 -4.60
N THR A 18 61.43 15.99 -4.53
CA THR A 18 60.59 14.80 -4.77
C THR A 18 59.60 14.47 -3.64
N MET A 19 59.83 14.92 -2.40
CA MET A 19 58.89 14.64 -1.30
C MET A 19 57.64 15.54 -1.33
N HIS A 20 57.75 16.78 -1.80
CA HIS A 20 56.61 17.71 -1.81
C HIS A 20 55.52 17.33 -2.82
N HIS A 21 55.89 16.70 -3.94
CA HIS A 21 54.91 16.25 -4.94
C HIS A 21 54.09 15.03 -4.47
N LEU A 22 54.66 14.13 -3.65
CA LEU A 22 53.93 12.97 -3.13
C LEU A 22 52.84 13.36 -2.10
N THR A 23 53.07 14.40 -1.29
CA THR A 23 52.06 14.89 -0.34
C THR A 23 50.90 15.59 -1.06
N TRP A 24 51.19 16.43 -2.06
CA TRP A 24 50.14 17.09 -2.86
C TRP A 24 49.26 16.09 -3.62
N ALA A 25 49.86 15.06 -4.25
CA ALA A 25 49.10 14.02 -4.93
C ALA A 25 48.14 13.26 -4.00
N ARG A 26 48.52 13.04 -2.73
CA ARG A 26 47.67 12.38 -1.72
C ARG A 26 46.50 13.25 -1.29
N TYR A 27 46.70 14.55 -1.10
CA TYR A 27 45.60 15.48 -0.77
C TYR A 27 44.63 15.65 -1.94
N ILE A 28 45.11 15.70 -3.18
CA ILE A 28 44.26 15.76 -4.38
C ILE A 28 43.45 14.46 -4.53
N LEU A 29 44.07 13.29 -4.32
CA LEU A 29 43.36 12.00 -4.39
C LEU A 29 42.31 11.86 -3.28
N ALA A 30 42.61 12.32 -2.06
CA ALA A 30 41.64 12.33 -0.95
C ALA A 30 40.47 13.29 -1.23
N PHE A 31 40.73 14.46 -1.82
CA PHE A 31 39.68 15.41 -2.19
C PHE A 31 38.79 14.87 -3.32
N LEU A 32 39.39 14.21 -4.34
CA LEU A 32 38.64 13.53 -5.40
C LEU A 32 37.79 12.37 -4.88
N LEU A 33 38.28 11.60 -3.90
CA LEU A 33 37.50 10.54 -3.24
C LEU A 33 36.33 11.09 -2.41
N ILE A 34 36.49 12.27 -1.78
CA ILE A 34 35.40 12.94 -1.06
C ILE A 34 34.37 13.52 -2.04
N CYS A 35 34.79 14.11 -3.16
CA CYS A 35 33.88 14.58 -4.21
C CYS A 35 33.15 13.42 -4.93
N ALA A 36 33.76 12.24 -5.02
CA ALA A 36 33.10 11.04 -5.56
C ALA A 36 32.06 10.42 -4.62
N ALA A 37 32.07 10.79 -3.32
CA ALA A 37 31.02 10.42 -2.36
C ALA A 37 29.80 11.37 -2.42
N CYS A 38 29.89 12.47 -3.18
CA CYS A 38 28.71 13.18 -3.68
C CYS A 38 28.19 12.47 -4.94
N THR A 39 27.77 11.22 -4.78
CA THR A 39 26.94 10.56 -5.79
C THR A 39 25.65 11.35 -5.92
N PHE A 40 25.36 11.81 -7.14
CA PHE A 40 23.99 12.19 -7.48
C PHE A 40 23.16 10.92 -7.41
N SER A 41 22.40 10.73 -6.33
CA SER A 41 21.34 9.73 -6.30
C SER A 41 20.27 10.15 -7.29
N SER A 42 20.37 9.68 -8.53
CA SER A 42 19.25 9.68 -9.46
C SER A 42 18.27 8.61 -8.98
N ALA A 43 17.11 9.02 -8.46
CA ALA A 43 16.05 8.05 -8.21
C ALA A 43 15.60 7.44 -9.54
N GLN A 44 15.12 6.20 -9.49
CA GLN A 44 14.70 5.52 -10.71
C GLN A 44 13.41 6.16 -11.21
N TYR A 45 13.39 6.63 -12.47
CA TYR A 45 12.20 7.26 -13.04
C TYR A 45 11.11 6.21 -13.30
N GLY A 46 9.97 6.43 -12.63
CA GLY A 46 8.77 5.62 -12.70
C GLY A 46 7.81 6.12 -11.60
N ASP A 47 6.53 6.21 -11.93
CA ASP A 47 5.49 6.70 -11.04
C ASP A 47 4.33 5.69 -11.01
N PHE A 48 4.05 5.16 -9.82
CA PHE A 48 2.91 4.31 -9.55
C PHE A 48 1.72 5.17 -9.13
N GLY A 49 1.04 5.75 -10.12
CA GLY A 49 -0.06 6.65 -9.84
C GLY A 49 -0.89 6.97 -11.07
N LEU A 50 -2.12 7.38 -10.83
CA LEU A 50 -2.88 8.19 -11.77
C LEU A 50 -2.85 9.64 -11.28
N PRO A 51 -2.80 10.64 -12.17
CA PRO A 51 -2.86 12.06 -11.76
C PRO A 51 -4.19 12.48 -11.12
N GLU A 52 -5.23 11.67 -11.29
CA GLU A 52 -6.56 11.85 -10.69
C GLU A 52 -6.95 10.57 -9.93
N GLN A 53 -7.75 10.71 -8.87
CA GLN A 53 -8.23 9.57 -8.08
C GLN A 53 -8.92 8.55 -9.01
N PRO A 54 -8.55 7.25 -8.95
CA PRO A 54 -9.21 6.21 -9.72
C PRO A 54 -10.72 6.22 -9.47
N ALA A 55 -11.52 6.02 -10.51
CA ALA A 55 -12.97 5.96 -10.37
C ALA A 55 -13.39 4.81 -9.46
N ASP A 56 -14.43 5.01 -8.65
CA ASP A 56 -14.99 3.98 -7.75
C ASP A 56 -15.36 2.66 -8.46
N THR A 57 -15.67 2.72 -9.76
CA THR A 57 -15.98 1.56 -10.61
C THR A 57 -14.76 0.94 -11.31
N ALA A 58 -13.54 1.45 -11.11
CA ALA A 58 -12.33 0.87 -11.66
C ALA A 58 -12.13 -0.54 -11.09
N SER A 59 -11.80 -1.51 -11.96
CA SER A 59 -11.47 -2.88 -11.53
C SER A 59 -10.19 -2.84 -10.72
N VAL A 60 -10.19 -3.52 -9.59
CA VAL A 60 -8.95 -3.88 -8.89
C VAL A 60 -8.40 -5.12 -9.59
N ASP A 61 -7.09 -5.14 -9.84
CA ASP A 61 -6.42 -6.27 -10.46
C ASP A 61 -6.37 -7.47 -9.51
N ASP A 62 -6.51 -8.67 -10.07
CA ASP A 62 -6.33 -9.92 -9.34
C ASP A 62 -4.91 -10.01 -8.77
N ILE A 63 -4.77 -10.50 -7.55
CA ILE A 63 -3.43 -10.75 -7.00
C ILE A 63 -2.92 -12.10 -7.49
N ILE A 64 -2.00 -12.03 -8.44
CA ILE A 64 -1.50 -13.18 -9.23
C ILE A 64 -0.56 -14.07 -8.42
N PHE A 65 0.10 -13.54 -7.37
CA PHE A 65 1.07 -14.28 -6.56
C PHE A 65 1.24 -13.68 -5.16
N TYR A 66 1.43 -14.54 -4.15
CA TYR A 66 1.57 -14.14 -2.74
C TYR A 66 2.90 -14.55 -2.08
N GLY A 67 3.78 -15.22 -2.84
CA GLY A 67 4.90 -15.98 -2.28
C GLY A 67 4.48 -17.33 -1.72
N ASP A 68 5.46 -18.13 -1.30
CA ASP A 68 5.21 -19.32 -0.49
C ASP A 68 4.67 -18.91 0.91
N TYR A 69 4.06 -19.85 1.63
CA TYR A 69 3.60 -19.62 2.99
C TYR A 69 4.75 -19.09 3.87
N MET A 70 4.53 -17.89 4.42
CA MET A 70 5.47 -17.13 5.25
C MET A 70 6.68 -16.48 4.53
N ASP A 71 6.71 -16.37 3.20
CA ASP A 71 7.47 -15.30 2.51
C ASP A 71 8.91 -15.07 3.04
N MET A 72 9.36 -13.84 3.33
CA MET A 72 8.67 -12.53 3.30
C MET A 72 9.29 -11.58 2.25
N SER A 73 10.12 -12.10 1.35
CA SER A 73 11.12 -11.39 0.54
C SER A 73 10.60 -10.44 -0.55
N GLY A 74 9.30 -10.48 -0.89
CA GLY A 74 8.73 -9.57 -1.88
C GLY A 74 8.84 -8.08 -1.51
N GLY A 75 9.05 -7.23 -2.51
CA GLY A 75 9.18 -5.76 -2.39
C GLY A 75 10.59 -5.24 -2.11
N TYR A 76 10.76 -3.92 -2.04
CA TYR A 76 12.06 -3.24 -1.88
C TYR A 76 12.84 -3.63 -0.61
N ASN A 77 14.14 -3.88 -0.75
CA ASN A 77 15.08 -4.18 0.31
C ASN A 77 15.85 -2.93 0.74
N VAL A 78 16.55 -3.00 1.88
CA VAL A 78 17.43 -1.92 2.35
C VAL A 78 18.51 -1.63 1.30
N ASN A 79 18.72 -0.34 1.00
CA ASN A 79 19.50 0.25 -0.08
C ASN A 79 18.88 0.19 -1.49
N ASP A 80 17.72 -0.41 -1.70
CA ASP A 80 17.00 -0.27 -2.98
C ASP A 80 16.43 1.16 -3.09
N THR A 81 16.41 1.69 -4.30
CA THR A 81 15.74 2.96 -4.64
C THR A 81 14.28 2.67 -4.99
N VAL A 82 13.34 3.35 -4.34
CA VAL A 82 11.90 3.20 -4.63
C VAL A 82 11.48 4.09 -5.80
N TYR A 83 10.46 3.66 -6.54
CA TYR A 83 9.75 4.51 -7.50
C TYR A 83 8.85 5.53 -6.78
N ASN A 84 8.41 6.57 -7.51
CA ASN A 84 7.36 7.46 -7.01
C ASN A 84 6.01 6.73 -6.95
N PHE A 85 5.07 7.29 -6.18
CA PHE A 85 3.67 6.93 -6.31
C PHE A 85 2.77 8.13 -6.03
N THR A 86 1.56 8.10 -6.59
CA THR A 86 0.45 8.98 -6.19
C THR A 86 -0.76 8.13 -5.79
N VAL A 87 -1.24 8.29 -4.56
CA VAL A 87 -2.42 7.60 -3.99
C VAL A 87 -3.29 8.57 -3.21
N TYR A 88 -4.53 8.15 -2.91
CA TYR A 88 -5.58 9.06 -2.44
C TYR A 88 -6.22 8.58 -1.14
N ASP A 89 -6.54 9.52 -0.26
CA ASP A 89 -7.41 9.25 0.89
C ASP A 89 -8.88 9.06 0.46
N PHE A 90 -9.78 8.90 1.44
CA PHE A 90 -11.20 8.70 1.16
C PHE A 90 -11.88 9.94 0.53
N ASP A 91 -11.44 11.14 0.89
CA ASP A 91 -11.99 12.41 0.37
C ASP A 91 -11.42 12.79 -1.01
N GLY A 92 -10.37 12.10 -1.47
CA GLY A 92 -9.71 12.35 -2.75
C GLY A 92 -8.54 13.31 -2.67
N ASN A 93 -7.97 13.55 -1.47
CA ASN A 93 -6.72 14.28 -1.34
C ASN A 93 -5.55 13.34 -1.72
N PRO A 94 -4.67 13.74 -2.65
CA PRO A 94 -3.50 12.95 -3.00
C PRO A 94 -2.41 13.04 -1.94
N VAL A 95 -1.58 12.00 -1.86
CA VAL A 95 -0.19 12.06 -1.39
C VAL A 95 0.71 11.56 -2.51
N GLU A 96 1.83 12.26 -2.71
CA GLU A 96 2.84 11.97 -3.73
C GLU A 96 4.18 11.73 -3.03
N LEU A 97 4.74 10.52 -3.15
CA LEU A 97 5.86 10.10 -2.30
C LEU A 97 7.06 11.04 -2.40
N TYR A 98 7.44 11.41 -3.62
CA TYR A 98 8.60 12.25 -3.89
C TYR A 98 8.44 13.69 -3.40
N GLY A 99 7.21 14.20 -3.28
CA GLY A 99 6.88 15.44 -2.59
C GLY A 99 7.07 15.33 -1.07
N GLU A 100 6.66 14.21 -0.47
CA GLU A 100 6.82 13.96 0.97
C GLU A 100 8.28 13.74 1.40
N LEU A 101 9.14 13.17 0.53
CA LEU A 101 10.58 12.99 0.79
C LEU A 101 11.35 14.32 0.94
N ALA A 102 10.86 15.41 0.32
CA ALA A 102 11.44 16.74 0.46
C ALA A 102 11.19 17.40 1.84
N GLY A 103 10.47 16.72 2.74
CA GLY A 103 10.07 17.22 4.05
C GLY A 103 11.18 17.29 5.12
N PRO A 104 10.90 17.94 6.26
CA PRO A 104 11.81 18.00 7.42
C PRO A 104 11.90 16.68 8.23
N LYS A 105 10.98 15.74 7.99
CA LYS A 105 10.86 14.47 8.71
C LYS A 105 11.20 13.32 7.76
N PRO A 106 11.87 12.24 8.24
CA PRO A 106 11.98 11.00 7.48
C PRO A 106 10.59 10.41 7.17
N VAL A 107 10.40 9.93 5.95
CA VAL A 107 9.17 9.22 5.55
C VAL A 107 9.22 7.78 6.04
N VAL A 108 8.13 7.32 6.65
CA VAL A 108 7.90 5.91 7.01
C VAL A 108 6.60 5.46 6.37
N LEU A 109 6.72 4.60 5.37
CA LEU A 109 5.59 4.00 4.66
C LEU A 109 5.18 2.71 5.37
N VAL A 110 3.89 2.54 5.66
CA VAL A 110 3.34 1.36 6.33
C VAL A 110 2.17 0.79 5.52
N SER A 111 2.21 -0.50 5.20
CA SER A 111 1.08 -1.21 4.56
C SER A 111 0.08 -1.71 5.61
N GLY A 112 -1.20 -1.82 5.26
CA GLY A 112 -2.25 -2.28 6.16
C GLY A 112 -3.51 -2.78 5.43
N SER A 113 -4.30 -3.61 6.11
CA SER A 113 -5.71 -3.89 5.75
C SER A 113 -6.51 -4.34 6.97
N VAL A 114 -7.85 -4.18 6.94
CA VAL A 114 -8.69 -4.40 8.13
C VAL A 114 -8.76 -5.87 8.54
N SER A 115 -8.69 -6.79 7.58
CA SER A 115 -8.63 -8.22 7.88
C SER A 115 -7.30 -8.66 8.50
N CYS A 116 -6.24 -7.87 8.39
CA CYS A 116 -4.95 -8.17 9.01
C CYS A 116 -5.00 -7.99 10.53
N ILE A 117 -5.15 -9.09 11.27
CA ILE A 117 -5.14 -9.09 12.75
C ILE A 117 -3.87 -8.46 13.35
N ARG A 118 -2.73 -8.51 12.64
CA ARG A 118 -1.46 -7.93 13.08
C ARG A 118 -1.47 -6.40 13.01
N PHE A 119 -1.98 -5.83 11.91
CA PHE A 119 -2.24 -4.40 11.75
C PHE A 119 -3.29 -3.93 12.76
N ARG A 120 -4.50 -4.50 12.70
CA ARG A 120 -5.65 -4.11 13.52
C ARG A 120 -5.33 -4.08 15.01
N ASN A 121 -4.67 -5.13 15.52
CA ASN A 121 -4.42 -5.22 16.95
C ASN A 121 -3.46 -4.12 17.47
N VAL A 122 -2.53 -3.61 16.64
CA VAL A 122 -1.68 -2.47 17.04
C VAL A 122 -2.51 -1.23 17.35
N PHE A 123 -3.68 -1.07 16.74
CA PHE A 123 -4.56 0.08 16.93
C PHE A 123 -5.76 -0.17 17.86
N ASP A 124 -5.90 -1.37 18.45
CA ASP A 124 -6.93 -1.66 19.48
C ASP A 124 -6.38 -1.41 20.91
N PRO A 125 -6.73 -0.29 21.58
CA PRO A 125 -6.24 0.06 22.91
C PRO A 125 -6.59 -0.96 24.00
N SER A 126 -7.56 -1.86 23.78
CA SER A 126 -7.95 -2.88 24.74
C SER A 126 -7.03 -4.11 24.77
N LEU A 127 -6.22 -4.33 23.72
CA LEU A 127 -5.41 -5.54 23.58
C LEU A 127 -4.06 -5.44 24.31
N PRO A 128 -3.75 -6.35 25.26
CA PRO A 128 -2.57 -6.25 26.12
C PRO A 128 -1.35 -7.02 25.60
N GLY A 129 -1.28 -7.32 24.30
CA GLY A 129 -0.15 -8.06 23.72
C GLY A 129 1.13 -7.22 23.76
N GLN A 130 2.25 -7.77 24.25
CA GLN A 130 3.49 -6.99 24.42
C GLN A 130 3.99 -6.37 23.12
N GLU A 131 3.99 -7.13 22.03
CA GLU A 131 4.47 -6.65 20.72
C GLU A 131 3.53 -5.58 20.14
N VAL A 132 2.22 -5.81 20.26
CA VAL A 132 1.16 -4.82 19.97
C VAL A 132 1.35 -3.51 20.74
N TRP A 133 1.65 -3.60 22.04
CA TRP A 133 1.88 -2.45 22.92
C TRP A 133 3.18 -1.72 22.57
N SER A 134 4.27 -2.44 22.29
CA SER A 134 5.54 -1.84 21.88
C SER A 134 5.41 -1.10 20.55
N ALA A 135 4.77 -1.71 19.54
CA ALA A 135 4.52 -1.08 18.25
C ALA A 135 3.63 0.16 18.36
N ARG A 136 2.51 0.07 19.11
CA ARG A 136 1.64 1.22 19.35
C ARG A 136 2.40 2.37 20.01
N ASN A 137 3.08 2.11 21.12
CA ASN A 137 3.75 3.17 21.86
C ASN A 137 4.83 3.84 21.04
N PHE A 138 5.68 3.08 20.32
CA PHE A 138 6.68 3.71 19.47
C PHE A 138 6.04 4.60 18.40
N ILE A 139 5.04 4.09 17.69
CA ILE A 139 4.31 4.86 16.66
C ILE A 139 3.68 6.13 17.26
N TYR A 140 3.10 6.04 18.46
CA TYR A 140 2.39 7.14 19.13
C TYR A 140 3.32 8.18 19.75
N ASP A 141 4.35 7.75 20.48
CA ASP A 141 5.34 8.63 21.10
C ASP A 141 6.17 9.38 20.03
N HIS A 142 6.22 8.84 18.80
CA HIS A 142 6.94 9.40 17.65
C HIS A 142 6.05 9.84 16.47
N ILE A 143 4.76 10.15 16.70
CA ILE A 143 3.88 10.77 15.68
C ILE A 143 4.54 12.01 15.06
N GLU A 144 5.21 12.82 15.89
CA GLU A 144 5.82 14.08 15.44
C GLU A 144 7.24 13.96 14.89
N ASP A 145 7.87 12.78 14.98
CA ASP A 145 9.25 12.60 14.52
C ASP A 145 9.35 12.14 13.07
N TYR A 146 8.42 11.30 12.61
CA TYR A 146 8.38 10.77 11.24
C TYR A 146 7.21 11.36 10.45
N ASN A 147 7.30 11.28 9.13
CA ASN A 147 6.16 11.46 8.24
C ASN A 147 5.57 10.07 7.96
N TRP A 148 4.55 9.70 8.72
CA TRP A 148 3.91 8.39 8.66
C TRP A 148 2.87 8.35 7.53
N ILE A 149 3.12 7.54 6.50
CA ILE A 149 2.19 7.33 5.38
C ILE A 149 1.64 5.91 5.48
N PHE A 150 0.34 5.77 5.74
CA PHE A 150 -0.32 4.47 5.82
C PHE A 150 -1.06 4.15 4.51
N ILE A 151 -0.80 2.97 3.95
CA ILE A 151 -1.39 2.49 2.69
C ILE A 151 -2.33 1.32 2.96
N TYR A 152 -3.59 1.46 2.53
CA TYR A 152 -4.58 0.41 2.55
C TYR A 152 -4.53 -0.40 1.26
N GLY A 153 -4.07 -1.64 1.36
CA GLY A 153 -3.79 -2.49 0.20
C GLY A 153 -4.77 -3.65 0.03
N VAL A 154 -4.19 -4.83 -0.12
CA VAL A 154 -4.86 -6.13 -0.28
C VAL A 154 -5.31 -6.68 1.08
N GLU A 155 -6.47 -7.35 1.14
CA GLU A 155 -6.98 -7.93 2.38
C GLU A 155 -6.17 -9.17 2.77
N ALA A 156 -5.61 -9.20 3.99
CA ALA A 156 -4.85 -10.35 4.48
C ALA A 156 -5.68 -11.64 4.61
N HIS A 157 -6.91 -11.50 5.10
CA HIS A 157 -7.81 -12.59 5.47
C HIS A 157 -9.26 -12.25 5.06
N PRO A 158 -9.53 -12.06 3.76
CA PRO A 158 -10.85 -11.68 3.30
C PRO A 158 -11.88 -12.77 3.61
N THR A 159 -13.14 -12.35 3.75
CA THR A 159 -14.29 -13.21 4.01
C THR A 159 -14.82 -13.88 2.74
N ASP A 160 -14.55 -13.28 1.57
CA ASP A 160 -14.76 -13.85 0.23
C ASP A 160 -13.70 -13.30 -0.74
N GLY A 161 -13.33 -14.08 -1.75
CA GLY A 161 -12.24 -13.80 -2.70
C GLY A 161 -10.86 -14.37 -2.33
N ASN A 162 -9.84 -14.07 -3.14
CA ASN A 162 -8.50 -14.64 -3.01
C ASN A 162 -7.81 -14.22 -1.69
N CYS A 163 -7.29 -15.19 -0.93
CA CYS A 163 -6.68 -14.97 0.38
C CYS A 163 -5.14 -14.99 0.31
N PRO A 164 -4.43 -13.86 0.58
CA PRO A 164 -2.96 -13.79 0.57
C PRO A 164 -2.28 -14.58 1.68
N SER A 165 -2.95 -14.69 2.83
CA SER A 165 -2.33 -15.12 4.07
C SER A 165 -3.19 -16.19 4.73
N ASN A 166 -2.82 -17.46 4.55
CA ASN A 166 -3.16 -18.59 5.43
C ASN A 166 -4.56 -18.57 6.08
N CYS A 167 -5.61 -18.53 5.24
CA CYS A 167 -7.00 -18.77 5.65
C CYS A 167 -7.17 -20.21 6.20
N PRO A 168 -8.17 -20.50 7.05
CA PRO A 168 -9.57 -20.11 6.91
C PRO A 168 -9.90 -18.72 7.48
N PRO A 169 -10.95 -18.04 6.95
CA PRO A 169 -11.35 -16.72 7.40
C PRO A 169 -11.81 -16.74 8.86
N THR A 170 -11.18 -15.92 9.71
CA THR A 170 -11.68 -15.64 11.05
C THR A 170 -12.85 -14.67 10.97
N VAL A 171 -14.05 -15.20 10.73
CA VAL A 171 -15.32 -14.45 10.82
C VAL A 171 -15.60 -14.03 12.27
N ASN A 172 -14.99 -12.93 12.67
CA ASN A 172 -15.61 -11.97 13.59
C ASN A 172 -16.28 -10.88 12.72
N THR A 173 -17.35 -10.26 13.22
CA THR A 173 -18.13 -9.27 12.45
C THR A 173 -17.37 -8.01 12.08
N ASP A 174 -16.26 -7.76 12.75
CA ASP A 174 -15.58 -6.47 12.80
C ASP A 174 -14.40 -6.43 11.81
N THR A 175 -13.93 -7.61 11.39
CA THR A 175 -12.97 -7.81 10.27
C THR A 175 -13.63 -8.43 9.04
N ALA A 176 -14.96 -8.54 9.00
CA ALA A 176 -15.65 -9.02 7.81
C ALA A 176 -15.49 -7.97 6.68
N VAL A 177 -14.93 -8.42 5.56
CA VAL A 177 -14.59 -7.64 4.37
C VAL A 177 -14.36 -8.60 3.20
N VAL A 178 -14.74 -8.25 1.98
CA VAL A 178 -14.40 -9.03 0.77
C VAL A 178 -13.07 -8.52 0.21
N GLN A 179 -12.31 -9.38 -0.47
CA GLN A 179 -11.18 -8.91 -1.28
C GLN A 179 -11.72 -7.94 -2.35
N PRO A 180 -11.29 -6.65 -2.38
CA PRO A 180 -11.85 -5.67 -3.31
C PRO A 180 -11.72 -6.10 -4.77
N SER A 181 -12.85 -6.10 -5.48
CA SER A 181 -12.94 -6.32 -6.94
C SER A 181 -13.01 -5.00 -7.71
N ILE A 182 -13.47 -3.93 -7.04
CA ILE A 182 -13.47 -2.56 -7.56
C ILE A 182 -12.97 -1.57 -6.51
N TYR A 183 -12.45 -0.44 -6.96
CA TYR A 183 -11.77 0.53 -6.09
C TYR A 183 -12.65 1.05 -4.94
N ALA A 184 -13.96 1.23 -5.16
CA ALA A 184 -14.92 1.58 -4.11
C ALA A 184 -14.89 0.61 -2.92
N GLU A 185 -14.77 -0.69 -3.15
CA GLU A 185 -14.73 -1.70 -2.07
C GLU A 185 -13.48 -1.54 -1.19
N ARG A 186 -12.34 -1.14 -1.78
CA ARG A 186 -11.13 -0.80 -1.04
C ARG A 186 -11.31 0.51 -0.25
N ARG A 187 -11.78 1.57 -0.90
CA ARG A 187 -11.94 2.89 -0.24
C ARG A 187 -12.91 2.84 0.94
N TRP A 188 -14.03 2.13 0.81
CA TRP A 188 -14.99 1.96 1.90
C TRP A 188 -14.53 1.00 3.00
N ALA A 189 -13.80 -0.07 2.66
CA ALA A 189 -13.17 -0.93 3.66
C ALA A 189 -12.14 -0.17 4.52
N MET A 190 -11.38 0.74 3.91
CA MET A 190 -10.47 1.68 4.58
C MET A 190 -11.21 2.71 5.44
N HIS A 191 -12.24 3.36 4.90
CA HIS A 191 -12.95 4.43 5.62
C HIS A 191 -13.71 3.92 6.85
N ASP A 192 -14.46 2.82 6.73
CA ASP A 192 -15.16 2.22 7.88
C ASP A 192 -14.19 1.74 8.98
N TRP A 193 -12.94 1.44 8.61
CA TRP A 193 -11.87 1.15 9.58
C TRP A 193 -11.40 2.42 10.30
N LEU A 194 -11.19 3.52 9.58
CA LEU A 194 -10.82 4.82 10.16
C LEU A 194 -11.91 5.36 11.10
N GLU A 195 -13.19 5.16 10.76
CA GLU A 195 -14.34 5.55 11.58
C GLU A 195 -14.66 4.55 12.72
N SER A 196 -13.83 3.53 12.95
CA SER A 196 -14.10 2.48 13.92
C SER A 196 -13.93 2.96 15.37
N PRO A 197 -14.99 3.03 16.20
CA PRO A 197 -14.91 3.58 17.56
C PRO A 197 -14.16 2.69 18.57
N ILE A 198 -13.72 1.50 18.14
CA ILE A 198 -12.93 0.56 18.94
C ILE A 198 -11.44 0.82 18.76
N HIS A 199 -11.04 1.36 17.60
CA HIS A 199 -9.64 1.46 17.21
C HIS A 199 -9.20 2.93 17.27
N ASP A 200 -8.01 3.15 17.82
CA ASP A 200 -7.37 4.46 17.89
C ASP A 200 -6.40 4.52 16.71
N PHE A 201 -6.66 5.39 15.74
CA PHE A 201 -5.84 5.53 14.52
C PHE A 201 -5.74 7.02 14.14
N PRO A 202 -4.72 7.74 14.63
CA PRO A 202 -4.62 9.20 14.48
C PRO A 202 -3.99 9.65 13.14
N PHE A 203 -3.92 8.79 12.14
CA PHE A 203 -3.22 9.03 10.88
C PHE A 203 -4.18 9.07 9.69
N THR A 204 -3.78 9.78 8.62
CA THR A 204 -4.40 9.61 7.31
C THR A 204 -3.98 8.26 6.72
N MET A 205 -4.92 7.56 6.08
CA MET A 205 -4.66 6.33 5.34
C MET A 205 -5.13 6.51 3.89
N TYR A 206 -4.32 6.01 2.96
CA TYR A 206 -4.51 6.17 1.53
C TYR A 206 -4.75 4.82 0.88
N ALA A 207 -5.70 4.73 -0.06
CA ALA A 207 -5.98 3.48 -0.75
C ALA A 207 -4.95 3.23 -1.87
N ASP A 208 -4.30 2.06 -1.86
CA ASP A 208 -3.45 1.60 -2.96
C ASP A 208 -4.26 1.56 -4.27
N ASN A 209 -3.61 1.88 -5.38
CA ASN A 209 -4.26 2.00 -6.69
C ASN A 209 -4.81 0.64 -7.17
N PRO A 210 -5.74 0.62 -8.14
CA PRO A 210 -6.42 -0.62 -8.53
C PRO A 210 -5.48 -1.69 -9.10
N ASP A 211 -4.35 -1.29 -9.68
CA ASP A 211 -3.25 -2.16 -10.12
C ASP A 211 -2.45 -2.84 -8.98
N ASN A 212 -2.77 -2.51 -7.73
CA ASN A 212 -2.05 -2.92 -6.52
C ASN A 212 -0.56 -2.57 -6.56
N ALA A 213 -0.18 -1.48 -7.23
CA ALA A 213 1.23 -1.18 -7.48
C ALA A 213 2.09 -1.07 -6.21
N ILE A 214 1.57 -0.46 -5.13
CA ILE A 214 2.34 -0.36 -3.87
C ILE A 214 2.47 -1.75 -3.23
N TYR A 215 1.38 -2.52 -3.15
CA TYR A 215 1.44 -3.91 -2.66
C TYR A 215 2.43 -4.76 -3.49
N ASN A 216 2.38 -4.68 -4.80
CA ASN A 216 3.19 -5.51 -5.68
C ASN A 216 4.69 -5.17 -5.63
N THR A 217 5.07 -3.92 -5.32
CA THR A 217 6.46 -3.44 -5.46
C THR A 217 7.12 -2.97 -4.16
N PHE A 218 6.37 -2.44 -3.19
CA PHE A 218 6.91 -2.06 -1.87
C PHE A 218 6.82 -3.21 -0.86
N PHE A 219 5.81 -4.10 -0.99
CA PHE A 219 4.74 -4.26 0.01
C PHE A 219 3.90 -5.51 -0.18
N GLN A 220 4.49 -6.64 -0.55
CA GLN A 220 3.74 -7.91 -0.73
C GLN A 220 3.27 -8.55 0.60
N ARG A 221 3.10 -7.75 1.67
CA ARG A 221 2.65 -8.17 3.00
C ARG A 221 1.64 -7.16 3.56
N PRO A 222 0.65 -7.59 4.36
CA PRO A 222 -0.42 -6.72 4.83
C PRO A 222 -0.10 -5.93 6.12
N PHE A 223 1.13 -5.99 6.64
CA PHE A 223 1.59 -5.10 7.74
C PHE A 223 3.12 -4.91 7.80
N GLY A 224 3.73 -4.59 6.66
CA GLY A 224 5.15 -4.22 6.57
C GLY A 224 5.38 -2.70 6.64
N MET A 225 6.62 -2.27 6.89
CA MET A 225 7.03 -0.86 6.77
C MET A 225 8.42 -0.69 6.15
N ILE A 226 8.65 0.45 5.50
CA ILE A 226 9.98 0.94 5.16
C ILE A 226 10.17 2.36 5.68
N GLY A 227 11.36 2.66 6.18
CA GLY A 227 11.85 4.02 6.39
C GLY A 227 12.68 4.45 5.19
N LEU A 228 12.42 5.63 4.64
CA LEU A 228 13.05 6.13 3.41
C LEU A 228 14.01 7.29 3.70
N ASN A 229 15.23 7.19 3.16
CA ASN A 229 16.13 8.33 3.05
C ASN A 229 15.54 9.38 2.10
N CYS A 230 15.98 10.63 2.24
CA CYS A 230 15.47 11.73 1.41
C CYS A 230 15.83 11.58 -0.09
N ASP A 231 16.70 10.64 -0.47
CA ASP A 231 17.01 10.33 -1.87
C ASP A 231 16.18 9.15 -2.45
N GLY A 232 15.14 8.71 -1.73
CA GLY A 232 14.29 7.59 -2.12
C GLY A 232 14.89 6.21 -1.86
N THR A 233 16.06 6.11 -1.23
CA THR A 233 16.61 4.80 -0.85
C THR A 233 16.02 4.26 0.44
N VAL A 234 15.76 2.95 0.52
CA VAL A 234 15.27 2.28 1.72
C VAL A 234 16.36 2.25 2.79
N ALA A 235 16.14 2.96 3.90
CA ALA A 235 17.03 2.97 5.06
C ALA A 235 16.72 1.82 6.04
N ILE A 236 15.43 1.53 6.23
CA ILE A 236 14.92 0.53 7.18
C ILE A 236 13.82 -0.26 6.48
N ARG A 237 13.76 -1.57 6.71
CA ARG A 237 12.65 -2.46 6.31
C ARG A 237 12.20 -3.29 7.50
N SER A 238 10.89 -3.49 7.63
CA SER A 238 10.30 -4.55 8.44
C SER A 238 9.17 -5.25 7.69
N ASP A 239 9.16 -6.57 7.72
CA ASP A 239 8.06 -7.37 7.18
C ASP A 239 6.85 -7.43 8.14
N TRP A 240 7.06 -7.13 9.44
CA TRP A 240 6.02 -7.12 10.48
C TRP A 240 6.20 -5.99 11.49
N VAL A 241 5.45 -4.91 11.31
CA VAL A 241 5.47 -3.76 12.22
C VAL A 241 5.11 -4.13 13.67
N THR A 242 4.17 -5.06 13.88
CA THR A 242 3.79 -5.53 15.23
C THR A 242 4.99 -6.00 16.05
N ASN A 243 5.92 -6.73 15.42
CA ASN A 243 7.02 -7.40 16.10
C ASN A 243 8.32 -6.60 16.03
N PHE A 244 8.48 -5.72 15.04
CA PHE A 244 9.67 -4.90 14.84
C PHE A 244 10.09 -4.12 16.10
N PHE A 245 9.13 -3.41 16.69
CA PHE A 245 9.34 -2.56 17.87
C PHE A 245 9.41 -3.33 19.20
N ALA A 246 9.25 -4.66 19.19
CA ALA A 246 9.53 -5.49 20.36
C ALA A 246 11.04 -5.72 20.57
N ASP A 247 11.86 -5.49 19.54
CA ASP A 247 13.32 -5.55 19.59
C ASP A 247 13.92 -4.16 19.85
N SER A 248 14.84 -4.06 20.82
CA SER A 248 15.53 -2.81 21.15
C SER A 248 16.43 -2.32 20.04
N ASP A 249 17.07 -3.22 19.30
CA ASP A 249 18.05 -2.84 18.28
C ASP A 249 17.34 -2.18 17.08
N ASN A 250 16.10 -2.58 16.80
CA ASN A 250 15.21 -1.97 15.81
C ASN A 250 14.67 -0.60 16.25
N VAL A 251 14.36 -0.44 17.54
CA VAL A 251 13.97 0.85 18.13
C VAL A 251 15.13 1.84 18.05
N ASP A 252 16.33 1.43 18.47
CA ASP A 252 17.54 2.25 18.39
C ASP A 252 17.87 2.61 16.93
N ALA A 253 17.72 1.68 15.98
CA ALA A 253 17.92 1.95 14.55
C ALA A 253 16.95 3.01 14.00
N MET A 254 15.67 3.00 14.40
CA MET A 254 14.71 4.03 14.01
C MET A 254 15.07 5.40 14.62
N LEU A 255 15.45 5.44 15.91
CA LEU A 255 15.89 6.66 16.57
C LEU A 255 17.15 7.24 15.93
N ASP A 256 18.14 6.41 15.59
CA ASP A 256 19.35 6.82 14.87
C ASP A 256 19.02 7.30 13.45
N PHE A 257 18.13 6.62 12.72
CA PHE A 257 17.64 7.08 11.42
C PHE A 257 17.00 8.47 11.52
N ARG A 258 16.15 8.69 12.52
CA ARG A 258 15.53 10.00 12.80
C ARG A 258 16.55 11.09 13.16
N LEU A 259 17.57 10.76 13.96
CA LEU A 259 18.61 11.69 14.41
C LEU A 259 19.58 12.08 13.29
N ASN A 260 19.84 11.16 12.37
CA ASN A 260 20.76 11.36 11.24
C ASN A 260 20.05 11.84 9.95
N TYR A 261 18.72 11.90 9.94
CA TYR A 261 17.96 12.45 8.81
C TYR A 261 18.26 13.92 8.59
N ASN A 262 18.91 14.23 7.46
CA ASN A 262 19.14 15.58 7.01
C ASN A 262 18.07 15.91 5.95
N MET A 263 17.31 16.99 6.16
CA MET A 263 16.44 17.55 5.12
C MET A 263 17.28 17.82 3.87
N CYS A 264 16.86 17.25 2.73
CA CYS A 264 17.42 17.60 1.43
C CYS A 264 16.34 18.16 0.50
N THR A 265 16.74 19.04 -0.40
CA THR A 265 15.89 19.52 -1.49
C THR A 265 16.21 18.70 -2.72
N ILE A 266 15.27 17.87 -3.14
CA ILE A 266 15.44 17.02 -4.31
C ILE A 266 15.05 17.85 -5.54
N ASP A 267 15.98 18.00 -6.48
CA ASP A 267 15.73 18.63 -7.78
C ASP A 267 15.28 17.52 -8.75
N TRP A 268 13.97 17.24 -8.71
CA TRP A 268 13.33 16.26 -9.60
C TRP A 268 13.29 16.79 -11.04
N GLN A 269 14.41 16.62 -11.75
CA GLN A 269 14.54 16.90 -13.19
C GLN A 269 14.03 15.67 -13.96
N PRO A 270 12.79 15.63 -14.49
CA PRO A 270 12.42 14.54 -15.40
C PRO A 270 13.44 14.51 -16.55
N GLU A 271 13.94 13.33 -16.91
CA GLU A 271 14.71 13.21 -18.15
C GLU A 271 13.78 13.63 -19.29
N GLU A 272 14.11 14.74 -19.97
CA GLU A 272 13.43 15.09 -21.22
C GLU A 272 13.70 13.95 -22.19
N ASP A 273 12.66 13.18 -22.54
CA ASP A 273 12.69 12.21 -23.63
C ASP A 273 13.28 12.93 -24.85
N ASN A 274 14.48 12.53 -25.26
CA ASN A 274 15.17 13.11 -26.40
C ASN A 274 14.50 12.64 -27.69
N ALA A 275 13.33 13.21 -27.98
CA ALA A 275 12.55 13.01 -29.19
C ALA A 275 13.15 13.75 -30.40
N GLU A 276 14.47 13.63 -30.58
CA GLU A 276 15.23 14.13 -31.73
C GLU A 276 16.29 13.08 -32.12
N ASP A 277 15.92 12.11 -32.98
CA ASP A 277 16.78 11.52 -34.04
C ASP A 277 16.13 10.28 -34.72
N GLU A 278 14.96 10.43 -35.35
CA GLU A 278 14.59 9.59 -36.52
C GLU A 278 14.06 10.48 -37.65
N ASP A 279 14.98 11.27 -38.21
CA ASP A 279 14.73 12.12 -39.37
C ASP A 279 14.66 11.30 -40.68
N GLU A 280 13.67 11.66 -41.48
CA GLU A 280 13.27 11.18 -42.80
C GLU A 280 14.29 10.39 -43.66
N THR A 281 13.88 9.20 -44.15
CA THR A 281 14.32 8.70 -45.47
C THR A 281 13.17 8.20 -46.34
N ASP A 282 12.50 9.14 -47.02
CA ASP A 282 11.61 8.84 -48.14
C ASP A 282 12.37 8.16 -49.28
N GLY A 283 12.01 6.91 -49.60
CA GLY A 283 12.80 6.01 -50.45
C GLY A 283 12.01 5.10 -51.39
N ASN A 284 11.00 5.64 -52.07
CA ASN A 284 10.17 5.01 -53.12
C ASN A 284 10.81 3.79 -53.85
N GLY A 285 10.26 2.59 -53.62
CA GLY A 285 10.64 1.34 -54.27
C GLY A 285 9.42 0.45 -54.56
N THR A 286 9.14 0.20 -55.84
CA THR A 286 7.92 -0.45 -56.33
C THR A 286 7.84 -1.96 -56.08
N ASP A 287 6.69 -2.39 -55.56
CA ASP A 287 5.81 -3.44 -56.13
C ASP A 287 6.48 -4.57 -56.94
N ASP A 288 6.72 -5.72 -56.31
CA ASP A 288 6.40 -7.02 -56.93
C ASP A 288 5.71 -7.94 -55.90
N GLY A 289 4.89 -8.86 -56.40
CA GLY A 289 4.08 -9.74 -55.57
C GLY A 289 4.36 -11.20 -55.85
N SER A 290 4.19 -12.03 -54.83
CA SER A 290 3.78 -13.42 -55.00
C SER A 290 2.90 -13.85 -53.85
N ASN A 291 1.70 -14.32 -54.21
CA ASN A 291 0.94 -15.21 -53.35
C ASN A 291 1.75 -16.49 -53.17
N ASP A 292 1.72 -17.09 -51.99
CA ASP A 292 1.64 -18.54 -51.90
C ASP A 292 0.64 -18.91 -50.79
N GLU A 293 -0.28 -19.81 -51.12
CA GLU A 293 -1.36 -20.25 -50.23
C GLU A 293 -0.95 -21.52 -49.48
N GLY A 294 -1.63 -21.79 -48.35
CA GLY A 294 -1.85 -23.17 -47.90
C GLY A 294 -1.17 -23.55 -46.59
N GLY A 295 -1.92 -23.37 -45.49
CA GLY A 295 -1.51 -23.80 -44.15
C GLY A 295 -2.70 -23.91 -43.20
N THR A 296 -3.76 -24.63 -43.60
CA THR A 296 -4.93 -24.88 -42.76
C THR A 296 -4.58 -25.70 -41.52
N GLY A 297 -4.96 -25.23 -40.35
CA GLY A 297 -4.76 -25.88 -39.06
C GLY A 297 -5.64 -25.24 -38.00
N GLU A 298 -6.96 -25.39 -38.16
CA GLU A 298 -7.91 -25.22 -37.06
C GLU A 298 -7.65 -26.31 -36.02
N ASP A 299 -7.57 -25.94 -34.75
CA ASP A 299 -8.10 -26.72 -33.62
C ASP A 299 -8.16 -25.78 -32.41
N ASP A 300 -9.35 -25.24 -32.17
CA ASP A 300 -9.72 -24.63 -30.90
C ASP A 300 -9.83 -25.74 -29.84
N THR A 301 -9.10 -25.61 -28.73
CA THR A 301 -9.46 -26.28 -27.48
C THR A 301 -9.40 -25.27 -26.34
N ASP A 302 -10.52 -24.59 -26.13
CA ASP A 302 -10.88 -24.03 -24.84
C ASP A 302 -10.94 -25.18 -23.81
N ASP A 303 -9.86 -25.38 -23.05
CA ASP A 303 -9.89 -26.16 -21.80
C ASP A 303 -10.11 -25.20 -20.61
N ASP A 304 -11.23 -24.47 -20.66
CA ASP A 304 -11.88 -23.90 -19.48
C ASP A 304 -12.51 -25.06 -18.66
N GLU A 305 -11.69 -25.97 -18.15
CA GLU A 305 -12.14 -26.86 -17.08
C GLU A 305 -12.23 -26.04 -15.78
N PRO A 306 -13.41 -25.93 -15.15
CA PRO A 306 -13.51 -25.31 -13.84
C PRO A 306 -12.70 -26.16 -12.86
N ILE A 307 -11.71 -25.56 -12.21
CA ILE A 307 -10.92 -26.21 -11.17
C ILE A 307 -11.87 -26.62 -10.04
N ASP A 308 -12.20 -27.91 -9.99
CA ASP A 308 -13.07 -28.49 -8.98
C ASP A 308 -12.39 -28.38 -7.61
N TYR A 309 -12.84 -27.41 -6.81
CA TYR A 309 -12.30 -27.17 -5.48
C TYR A 309 -12.81 -28.26 -4.53
N ASP A 310 -12.08 -29.37 -4.48
CA ASP A 310 -12.28 -30.52 -3.58
C ASP A 310 -11.88 -30.17 -2.12
N GLY A 311 -12.23 -28.94 -1.69
CA GLY A 311 -12.00 -28.42 -0.35
C GLY A 311 -13.16 -28.73 0.59
N PRO A 312 -12.89 -28.98 1.87
CA PRO A 312 -13.88 -29.51 2.80
C PRO A 312 -15.08 -28.58 3.05
N ASP A 313 -16.30 -29.05 2.72
CA ASP A 313 -17.61 -28.44 3.01
C ASP A 313 -17.89 -28.10 4.49
N TYR A 314 -17.00 -28.46 5.41
CA TYR A 314 -17.23 -28.44 6.87
C TYR A 314 -17.14 -27.04 7.51
N ALA A 315 -17.05 -25.97 6.72
CA ALA A 315 -16.87 -24.59 7.19
C ALA A 315 -18.05 -23.99 7.99
N LEU A 316 -19.13 -24.75 8.24
CA LEU A 316 -20.34 -24.30 8.95
C LEU A 316 -20.85 -25.27 10.04
N GLU A 317 -20.23 -26.43 10.26
CA GLU A 317 -20.64 -27.34 11.33
C GLU A 317 -20.16 -26.84 12.71
N GLY A 318 -20.82 -25.79 13.21
CA GLY A 318 -20.53 -25.24 14.55
C GLY A 318 -21.49 -24.18 15.08
N HIS A 319 -22.15 -23.38 14.22
CA HIS A 319 -22.95 -22.23 14.64
C HIS A 319 -24.40 -22.34 14.19
N THR A 320 -25.24 -22.98 15.01
CA THR A 320 -26.68 -23.19 14.74
C THR A 320 -27.57 -21.97 15.02
N ASN A 321 -27.00 -20.86 15.50
CA ASN A 321 -27.75 -19.70 15.96
C ASN A 321 -27.26 -18.41 15.27
N ASN A 322 -28.19 -17.67 14.65
CA ASN A 322 -27.95 -16.36 14.01
C ASN A 322 -27.69 -15.25 15.05
N GLU A 323 -26.53 -15.25 15.69
CA GLU A 323 -26.22 -14.43 16.89
C GLU A 323 -25.09 -13.40 16.70
N VAL A 324 -24.90 -12.84 15.50
CA VAL A 324 -23.90 -11.76 15.31
C VAL A 324 -24.47 -10.57 14.54
N ALA A 325 -24.28 -9.38 15.12
CA ALA A 325 -24.81 -8.12 14.63
C ALA A 325 -23.71 -7.07 14.58
N SER A 326 -23.54 -6.43 13.42
CA SER A 326 -22.61 -5.31 13.28
C SER A 326 -23.20 -4.08 13.98
N ALA A 327 -22.39 -3.46 14.84
CA ALA A 327 -22.79 -2.29 15.62
C ALA A 327 -21.79 -1.15 15.42
N VAL A 328 -22.08 -0.28 14.45
CA VAL A 328 -21.49 1.06 14.36
C VAL A 328 -22.64 2.05 14.31
N SER A 329 -22.88 2.76 15.42
CA SER A 329 -23.76 3.93 15.45
C SER A 329 -23.43 4.76 16.68
N GLU A 330 -23.06 6.01 16.46
CA GLU A 330 -22.68 6.96 17.50
C GLU A 330 -23.79 7.25 18.52
N ALA A 331 -23.42 7.94 19.60
CA ALA A 331 -24.25 8.26 20.74
C ALA A 331 -25.42 9.23 20.46
N THR A 332 -26.44 8.76 19.73
CA THR A 332 -27.80 9.34 19.73
C THR A 332 -28.85 8.25 19.97
N LYS A 333 -30.10 8.65 20.26
CA LYS A 333 -31.14 7.76 20.81
C LYS A 333 -31.78 6.78 19.81
N ASP A 334 -31.19 6.59 18.63
CA ASP A 334 -31.77 5.82 17.52
C ASP A 334 -30.78 4.80 16.96
N VAL A 335 -30.52 3.77 17.78
CA VAL A 335 -29.50 2.73 17.50
C VAL A 335 -29.94 1.87 16.30
N LEU A 336 -29.41 2.20 15.14
CA LEU A 336 -29.42 1.33 13.96
C LEU A 336 -28.59 0.08 14.25
N ARG A 337 -29.10 -1.10 13.84
CA ARG A 337 -28.34 -2.36 13.80
C ARG A 337 -28.68 -3.11 12.54
N VAL A 338 -27.68 -3.76 11.95
CA VAL A 338 -27.87 -4.61 10.77
C VAL A 338 -27.27 -5.98 11.04
N TYR A 339 -28.08 -7.03 10.85
CA TYR A 339 -27.70 -8.40 11.18
C TYR A 339 -28.48 -9.47 10.39
N PRO A 340 -27.86 -10.64 10.12
CA PRO A 340 -26.42 -10.87 10.16
C PRO A 340 -25.69 -9.93 9.19
N ASN A 341 -24.41 -9.66 9.45
CA ASN A 341 -23.53 -8.90 8.54
C ASN A 341 -22.12 -9.49 8.70
N PRO A 342 -21.63 -10.35 7.78
CA PRO A 342 -22.20 -10.66 6.46
C PRO A 342 -23.57 -11.36 6.49
N ALA A 343 -24.41 -11.05 5.52
CA ALA A 343 -25.69 -11.72 5.29
C ALA A 343 -25.60 -12.68 4.09
N ARG A 344 -26.23 -13.85 4.20
CA ARG A 344 -26.27 -14.82 3.10
C ARG A 344 -27.59 -14.86 2.35
N THR A 345 -28.68 -15.05 3.09
CA THR A 345 -30.04 -15.16 2.51
C THR A 345 -30.97 -14.09 3.04
N THR A 346 -30.69 -13.50 4.20
CA THR A 346 -31.59 -12.51 4.80
C THR A 346 -30.78 -11.46 5.56
N LEU A 347 -31.06 -10.20 5.26
CA LEU A 347 -30.56 -9.04 5.96
C LEU A 347 -31.67 -8.47 6.86
N THR A 348 -31.42 -8.29 8.16
CA THR A 348 -32.39 -7.66 9.08
C THR A 348 -31.87 -6.31 9.56
N VAL A 349 -32.70 -5.29 9.41
CA VAL A 349 -32.44 -3.92 9.86
C VAL A 349 -33.33 -3.61 11.06
N ALA A 350 -32.70 -3.25 12.18
CA ALA A 350 -33.38 -2.79 13.39
C ALA A 350 -33.14 -1.28 13.57
N SER A 351 -34.22 -0.51 13.68
CA SER A 351 -34.21 0.96 13.79
C SER A 351 -35.38 1.42 14.67
N PHE A 352 -35.23 2.51 15.42
CA PHE A 352 -36.38 3.12 16.13
C PHE A 352 -37.06 4.20 15.28
N ALA A 353 -36.35 4.79 14.31
CA ALA A 353 -36.92 5.60 13.25
C ALA A 353 -37.87 4.75 12.37
N LEU A 354 -39.17 4.82 12.68
CA LEU A 354 -40.26 4.33 11.83
C LEU A 354 -40.51 5.33 10.68
N GLU A 355 -41.12 4.84 9.60
CA GLU A 355 -41.41 5.59 8.37
C GLU A 355 -40.16 6.09 7.62
N ALA A 356 -38.97 5.70 8.07
CA ALA A 356 -37.71 5.90 7.37
C ALA A 356 -37.70 5.16 6.03
N ASN A 357 -37.20 5.85 4.99
CA ASN A 357 -36.97 5.24 3.68
C ASN A 357 -35.56 4.66 3.63
N TRP A 358 -35.48 3.40 3.23
CA TRP A 358 -34.24 2.65 3.10
C TRP A 358 -33.93 2.35 1.65
N GLN A 359 -32.66 2.38 1.31
CA GLN A 359 -32.15 2.04 0.00
C GLN A 359 -30.85 1.24 0.18
N LEU A 360 -30.85 -0.03 -0.23
CA LEU A 360 -29.62 -0.82 -0.36
C LEU A 360 -29.05 -0.54 -1.75
N THR A 361 -27.79 -0.14 -1.79
CA THR A 361 -27.10 0.33 -3.00
C THR A 361 -25.81 -0.46 -3.17
N ASP A 362 -25.52 -0.94 -4.37
CA ASP A 362 -24.21 -1.56 -4.65
C ASP A 362 -23.09 -0.49 -4.69
N MET A 363 -21.83 -0.92 -4.65
CA MET A 363 -20.69 0.00 -4.69
C MET A 363 -20.52 0.74 -6.04
N ARG A 364 -21.38 0.46 -7.03
CA ARG A 364 -21.47 1.22 -8.30
C ARG A 364 -22.59 2.27 -8.26
N GLY A 365 -23.19 2.51 -7.09
CA GLY A 365 -24.26 3.49 -6.89
C GLY A 365 -25.64 3.04 -7.37
N ARG A 366 -25.83 1.78 -7.77
CA ARG A 366 -27.12 1.28 -8.24
C ARG A 366 -27.97 0.80 -7.07
N ALA A 367 -29.19 1.30 -6.95
CA ALA A 367 -30.14 0.82 -5.97
C ALA A 367 -30.54 -0.63 -6.31
N VAL A 368 -30.20 -1.58 -5.43
CA VAL A 368 -30.57 -3.00 -5.57
C VAL A 368 -31.83 -3.34 -4.78
N ALA A 369 -32.13 -2.58 -3.72
CA ALA A 369 -33.38 -2.67 -2.99
C ALA A 369 -33.81 -1.31 -2.42
N SER A 370 -35.11 -1.11 -2.23
CA SER A 370 -35.64 0.03 -1.46
C SER A 370 -36.94 -0.33 -0.78
N TRP A 371 -37.13 0.15 0.45
CA TRP A 371 -38.34 -0.07 1.23
C TRP A 371 -38.57 1.05 2.25
N THR A 372 -39.81 1.22 2.71
CA THR A 372 -40.13 2.09 3.85
C THR A 372 -40.29 1.22 5.08
N GLN A 373 -39.58 1.52 6.17
CA GLN A 373 -39.62 0.74 7.40
C GLN A 373 -40.81 1.14 8.28
N THR A 374 -41.87 0.35 8.27
CA THR A 374 -43.08 0.56 9.09
C THR A 374 -43.03 -0.11 10.47
N GLU A 375 -42.08 -1.01 10.69
CA GLU A 375 -41.90 -1.76 11.93
C GLU A 375 -40.46 -1.62 12.45
N ARG A 376 -40.24 -1.80 13.76
CA ARG A 376 -38.90 -1.69 14.38
C ARG A 376 -37.87 -2.67 13.79
N LEU A 377 -38.33 -3.76 13.19
CA LEU A 377 -37.53 -4.75 12.49
C LEU A 377 -38.03 -4.85 11.05
N SER A 378 -37.12 -4.93 10.10
CA SER A 378 -37.44 -5.23 8.70
C SER A 378 -36.39 -6.19 8.16
N SER A 379 -36.85 -7.33 7.63
CA SER A 379 -35.98 -8.34 7.03
C SER A 379 -36.19 -8.35 5.51
N PHE A 380 -35.10 -8.44 4.77
CA PHE A 380 -35.06 -8.41 3.31
C PHE A 380 -34.30 -9.64 2.81
N ASP A 381 -34.81 -10.29 1.76
CA ASP A 381 -34.16 -11.43 1.12
C ASP A 381 -33.02 -10.93 0.23
N VAL A 382 -31.82 -11.47 0.45
CA VAL A 382 -30.59 -11.07 -0.26
C VAL A 382 -29.95 -12.24 -1.02
N ALA A 383 -30.59 -13.41 -1.05
CA ALA A 383 -30.01 -14.63 -1.65
C ALA A 383 -29.74 -14.50 -3.17
N ASP A 384 -30.54 -13.69 -3.87
CA ASP A 384 -30.41 -13.43 -5.32
C ASP A 384 -29.50 -12.23 -5.65
N LEU A 385 -28.93 -11.55 -4.65
CA LEU A 385 -27.98 -10.46 -4.87
C LEU A 385 -26.56 -11.00 -5.04
N PRO A 386 -25.71 -10.35 -5.86
CA PRO A 386 -24.29 -10.65 -5.90
C PRO A 386 -23.63 -10.58 -4.52
N ARG A 387 -22.58 -11.40 -4.33
CA ARG A 387 -21.67 -11.25 -3.18
C ARG A 387 -20.86 -9.96 -3.34
N GLY A 388 -20.46 -9.37 -2.22
CA GLY A 388 -19.69 -8.12 -2.22
C GLY A 388 -20.14 -7.13 -1.15
N GLN A 389 -19.63 -5.90 -1.25
CA GLN A 389 -20.02 -4.80 -0.34
C GLN A 389 -21.22 -4.01 -0.87
N TYR A 390 -22.00 -3.46 0.06
CA TYR A 390 -23.19 -2.66 -0.20
C TYR A 390 -23.31 -1.51 0.80
N VAL A 391 -23.87 -0.39 0.37
CA VAL A 391 -24.20 0.74 1.24
C VAL A 391 -25.70 0.76 1.49
N LEU A 392 -26.10 0.55 2.75
CA LEU A 392 -27.46 0.74 3.22
C LEU A 392 -27.65 2.22 3.62
N ILE A 393 -28.59 2.90 2.94
CA ILE A 393 -28.87 4.32 3.14
C ILE A 393 -30.24 4.48 3.81
N ARG A 394 -30.28 5.06 5.01
CA ARG A 394 -31.49 5.57 5.67
C ARG A 394 -31.74 7.01 5.25
N ARG A 395 -32.98 7.38 4.93
CA ARG A 395 -33.45 8.77 4.80
C ARG A 395 -34.67 9.01 5.67
N LEU A 396 -34.59 9.99 6.56
CA LEU A 396 -35.70 10.46 7.40
C LEU A 396 -36.49 11.59 6.71
N GLU A 397 -37.70 11.87 7.19
CA GLU A 397 -38.54 12.95 6.62
C GLU A 397 -37.91 14.35 6.74
N ASP A 398 -37.05 14.58 7.73
CA ASP A 398 -36.33 15.83 7.93
C ASP A 398 -35.13 16.02 6.98
N GLY A 399 -34.86 15.02 6.12
CA GLY A 399 -33.73 15.00 5.18
C GLY A 399 -32.46 14.39 5.75
N THR A 400 -32.41 14.04 7.04
CA THR A 400 -31.27 13.36 7.65
C THR A 400 -31.02 12.04 6.95
N THR A 401 -29.78 11.84 6.50
CA THR A 401 -29.34 10.60 5.85
C THR A 401 -28.35 9.87 6.76
N THR A 402 -28.40 8.54 6.80
CA THR A 402 -27.45 7.70 7.54
C THR A 402 -26.98 6.57 6.63
N HIS A 403 -25.68 6.28 6.63
CA HIS A 403 -25.06 5.25 5.80
C HIS A 403 -24.56 4.11 6.69
N GLN A 404 -24.58 2.87 6.18
CA GLN A 404 -24.11 1.68 6.88
C GLN A 404 -23.59 0.66 5.88
N ARG A 405 -22.35 0.18 6.03
CA ARG A 405 -21.83 -0.95 5.22
C ARG A 405 -22.57 -2.25 5.53
N VAL A 406 -22.91 -2.98 4.49
CA VAL A 406 -23.47 -4.33 4.48
C VAL A 406 -22.61 -5.20 3.57
N ILE A 407 -22.40 -6.46 3.95
CA ILE A 407 -21.62 -7.43 3.19
C ILE A 407 -22.53 -8.62 2.88
N LEU A 408 -22.55 -9.06 1.62
CA LEU A 408 -23.30 -10.23 1.17
C LEU A 408 -22.36 -11.38 0.77
N HIS A 409 -22.71 -12.61 1.15
CA HIS A 409 -21.91 -13.84 0.97
C HIS A 409 -22.80 -15.05 0.61
#